data_AF-A0A562E0B9-F1
#
_entry.id   AF-A0A562E0B9-F1
#
_cell.length_a   1.000
_cell.length_b   1.000
_cell.length_c   1.000
_cell.angle_alpha   90.00
_cell.angle_beta   90.00
_cell.angle_gamma   90.00
#
_symmetry.space_group_name_H-M   'P 1'
#
loop_
_entity.id
_entity.type
_entity.pdbx_description
1 polymer ?
#
loop_
_entity_poly.entity_id
_entity_poly.type
_entity_poly.pdbx_seq_one_letter_code
_entity_poly.pdbx_strand_id
1 'polypeptide(L)'
;MASLALPTRLGFAIPPAFQHFVLVSPSARIDRPRHFDTRRVIKADQLRKAIWRDVDNENPLLGILRTAAKFVSSDTLEAVARQLAAMHQPAGDGASARDARVAATPPPVAQAVEAPPVVEAAAAPVSPPQPALPACKSCGGREGQVCYGKFGYYLKCSACQTNTAIRFTCLPGHHPRLRKSGLEFFRDCPECGTSDLVHRNKA
;
A
#
# COMPACT_ATOMS: atom_id res chain seq x y z
N MET A 1 37.35 19.47 8.74
CA MET A 1 36.11 18.97 9.38
C MET A 1 34.99 19.91 8.96
N ALA A 2 34.08 19.45 8.10
CA ALA A 2 33.02 20.33 7.60
C ALA A 2 31.96 20.51 8.69
N SER A 3 31.80 21.74 9.19
CA SER A 3 30.86 22.09 10.25
C SER A 3 29.68 22.87 9.67
N LEU A 4 28.46 22.46 9.99
CA LEU A 4 27.26 23.25 9.70
C LEU A 4 27.33 24.57 10.47
N ALA A 5 27.27 25.70 9.77
CA ALA A 5 27.12 27.00 10.40
C ALA A 5 25.67 27.11 10.90
N LEU A 6 25.46 26.87 12.19
CA LEU A 6 24.13 26.93 12.78
C LEU A 6 23.68 28.39 12.90
N PRO A 7 22.45 28.72 12.46
CA PRO A 7 21.93 30.08 12.61
C PRO A 7 21.78 30.42 14.09
N THR A 8 22.53 31.41 14.56
CA THR A 8 22.42 31.99 15.90
C THR A 8 21.45 33.16 15.89
N ARG A 9 20.44 33.15 16.75
CA ARG A 9 19.52 34.28 16.97
C ARG A 9 19.55 34.62 18.46
N LEU A 10 19.70 35.92 18.78
CA LEU A 10 19.77 36.43 20.16
C LEU A 10 20.88 35.77 21.02
N GLY A 11 22.01 35.40 20.41
CA GLY A 11 23.15 34.77 21.12
C GLY A 11 22.97 33.27 21.43
N PHE A 12 21.85 32.66 21.04
CA PHE A 12 21.61 31.24 21.21
C PHE A 12 21.75 30.50 19.87
N ALA A 13 22.60 29.48 19.84
CA ALA A 13 22.67 28.54 18.74
C ALA A 13 21.47 27.58 18.83
N ILE A 14 20.70 27.45 17.76
CA ILE A 14 19.58 26.51 17.70
C ILE A 14 20.09 25.23 17.02
N PRO A 15 20.40 24.16 17.77
CA PRO A 15 20.82 22.91 17.16
C PRO A 15 19.65 22.27 16.39
N PRO A 16 19.85 21.82 15.15
CA PRO A 16 18.83 21.13 14.40
C PRO A 16 18.59 19.74 15.02
N ALA A 17 17.32 19.40 15.24
CA ALA A 17 16.92 18.05 15.62
C ALA A 17 16.55 17.29 14.35
N PHE A 18 17.34 16.28 13.99
CA PHE A 18 17.03 15.41 12.86
C PHE A 18 16.00 14.36 13.27
N GLN A 19 14.93 14.27 12.49
CA GLN A 19 13.86 13.31 12.67
C GLN A 19 13.84 12.35 11.48
N HIS A 20 14.18 11.09 11.71
CA HIS A 20 14.16 10.07 10.66
C HIS A 20 12.74 9.59 10.42
N PHE A 21 12.31 9.54 9.16
CA PHE A 21 11.04 8.93 8.76
C PHE A 21 11.31 7.81 7.78
N VAL A 22 10.65 6.67 8.00
CA VAL A 22 10.64 5.55 7.07
C VAL A 22 9.32 5.56 6.33
N LEU A 23 9.39 5.84 5.04
CA LEU A 23 8.21 5.93 4.18
C LEU A 23 7.94 4.59 3.52
N VAL A 24 6.73 4.07 3.70
CA VAL A 24 6.24 2.88 3.02
C VAL A 24 5.17 3.23 1.98
N SER A 25 4.94 2.33 1.02
CA SER A 25 3.94 2.57 -0.01
C SER A 25 2.53 2.75 0.59
N PRO A 26 1.65 3.54 -0.05
CA PRO A 26 0.28 3.76 0.45
C PRO A 26 -0.54 2.46 0.60
N SER A 27 -0.28 1.47 -0.25
CA SER A 27 -0.94 0.16 -0.23
C SER A 27 -0.34 -0.83 0.78
N ALA A 28 0.81 -0.52 1.38
CA ALA A 28 1.45 -1.41 2.34
C ALA A 28 0.66 -1.53 3.65
N ARG A 29 0.77 -2.69 4.29
CA ARG A 29 0.29 -2.94 5.65
C ARG A 29 1.46 -2.74 6.62
N ILE A 30 1.31 -1.81 7.57
CA ILE A 30 2.29 -1.60 8.63
C ILE A 30 1.84 -2.43 9.83
N ASP A 31 2.57 -3.48 10.16
CA ASP A 31 2.38 -4.23 11.40
C ASP A 31 3.26 -3.60 12.49
N ARG A 32 2.66 -3.20 13.61
CA ARG A 32 3.34 -2.46 14.68
C ARG A 32 3.65 -3.42 15.83
N PRO A 33 4.92 -3.81 16.03
CA PRO A 33 5.30 -4.67 17.15
C PRO A 33 5.11 -3.94 18.49
N ARG A 34 4.83 -4.70 19.56
CA ARG A 34 4.61 -4.14 20.91
C ARG A 34 5.90 -3.67 21.59
N HIS A 35 7.05 -4.23 21.20
CA HIS A 35 8.33 -4.02 21.88
C HIS A 35 9.25 -3.00 21.16
N PHE A 36 8.84 -2.45 20.03
CA PHE A 36 9.66 -1.52 19.24
C PHE A 36 8.85 -0.33 18.75
N ASP A 37 9.38 0.88 18.92
CA ASP A 37 8.70 2.11 18.53
C ASP A 37 8.78 2.33 17.02
N THR A 38 7.70 1.96 16.32
CA THR A 38 7.54 2.17 14.88
C THR A 38 6.76 3.44 14.53
N ARG A 39 6.61 4.41 15.44
CA ARG A 39 5.84 5.66 15.17
C ARG A 39 6.33 6.42 13.95
N ARG A 40 7.64 6.37 13.67
CA ARG A 40 8.30 7.02 12.52
C ARG A 40 8.21 6.24 11.21
N VAL A 41 7.61 5.04 11.23
CA VAL A 41 7.26 4.27 10.03
C VAL A 41 5.84 4.67 9.62
N ILE A 42 5.74 5.39 8.52
CA ILE A 42 4.48 5.96 8.03
C ILE A 42 4.30 5.71 6.54
N LYS A 43 3.06 5.73 6.08
CA LYS A 43 2.79 5.68 4.65
C LYS A 43 3.15 7.01 4.00
N ALA A 44 3.61 6.96 2.75
CA ALA A 44 4.01 8.15 2.00
C ALA A 44 2.91 9.22 1.92
N ASP A 45 1.64 8.83 1.79
CA ASP A 45 0.48 9.74 1.75
C ASP A 45 0.24 10.48 3.08
N GLN A 46 0.76 9.96 4.19
CA GLN A 46 0.56 10.52 5.52
C GLN A 46 1.70 11.44 5.96
N LEU A 47 2.77 11.57 5.18
CA LEU A 47 3.95 12.38 5.53
C LEU A 47 3.57 13.82 5.89
N ARG A 48 2.80 14.49 5.02
CA ARG A 48 2.34 15.86 5.27
C ARG A 48 1.59 15.96 6.60
N LYS A 49 0.65 15.06 6.84
CA LYS A 49 -0.15 15.03 8.07
C LYS A 49 0.69 14.68 9.31
N ALA A 50 1.74 13.88 9.16
CA ALA A 50 2.65 13.56 10.25
C ALA A 50 3.50 14.77 10.63
N ILE A 51 4.04 15.50 9.64
CA ILE A 51 4.80 16.74 9.88
C ILE A 51 3.93 17.77 10.61
N TRP A 52 2.72 18.04 10.11
CA TRP A 52 1.81 19.00 10.77
C TRP A 52 1.47 18.59 12.21
N ARG A 53 1.17 17.30 12.43
CA ARG A 53 0.91 16.80 13.79
C ARG A 53 2.12 16.91 14.71
N ASP A 54 3.32 16.66 14.21
CA ASP A 54 4.53 16.77 15.03
C ASP A 54 4.82 18.22 15.39
N VAL A 55 4.54 19.17 14.49
CA VAL A 55 4.61 20.61 14.78
C VAL A 55 3.57 21.03 15.82
N ASP A 56 2.33 20.58 15.67
CA ASP A 56 1.22 20.95 16.58
C ASP A 56 1.35 20.30 17.97
N ASN A 57 1.98 19.12 18.06
CA ASN A 57 2.16 18.38 19.31
C ASN A 57 3.38 18.87 20.13
N GLU A 58 4.17 19.82 19.61
CA GLU A 58 5.19 20.51 20.42
C GLU A 58 4.49 21.43 21.45
N ASN A 59 4.35 20.92 22.68
CA ASN A 59 3.74 21.54 23.86
C ASN A 59 3.66 23.09 23.82
N PRO A 60 2.47 23.73 23.72
CA PRO A 60 2.31 25.12 23.27
C PRO A 60 3.07 26.17 24.09
N LEU A 61 3.33 25.97 25.38
CA LEU A 61 4.09 26.92 26.20
C LEU A 61 5.61 26.91 25.93
N LEU A 62 6.19 25.74 25.64
CA LEU A 62 7.57 25.63 25.11
C LEU A 62 7.62 25.84 23.59
N GLY A 63 6.51 25.50 22.92
CA GLY A 63 6.23 25.67 21.51
C GLY A 63 6.30 27.13 21.15
N ILE A 64 5.50 28.04 21.72
CA ILE A 64 5.48 29.46 21.32
C ILE A 64 6.86 30.14 21.44
N LEU A 65 7.62 29.85 22.50
CA LEU A 65 9.01 30.33 22.67
C LEU A 65 9.99 29.71 21.65
N ARG A 66 9.83 28.43 21.30
CA ARG A 66 10.61 27.77 20.24
C ARG A 66 10.12 28.09 18.83
N THR A 67 8.83 28.35 18.62
CA THR A 67 8.16 28.53 17.33
C THR A 67 8.41 29.96 16.86
N ALA A 68 8.38 30.95 17.75
CA ALA A 68 8.87 32.30 17.45
C ALA A 68 10.37 32.32 17.11
N ALA A 69 11.17 31.41 17.68
CA ALA A 69 12.59 31.24 17.37
C ALA A 69 12.89 30.29 16.18
N LYS A 70 11.91 29.43 15.78
CA LYS A 70 11.99 28.45 14.68
C LYS A 70 11.31 28.94 13.40
N PHE A 71 10.70 30.12 13.38
CA PHE A 71 10.43 30.84 12.14
C PHE A 71 11.75 31.30 11.53
N VAL A 72 12.45 30.33 10.96
CA VAL A 72 13.64 30.53 10.15
C VAL A 72 13.12 30.98 8.78
N SER A 73 13.60 32.13 8.29
CA SER A 73 13.24 32.59 6.95
C SER A 73 13.58 31.50 5.93
N SER A 74 12.79 31.41 4.86
CA SER A 74 13.08 30.47 3.75
C SER A 74 14.52 30.58 3.28
N ASP A 75 15.08 31.79 3.28
CA ASP A 75 16.46 32.06 2.87
C ASP A 75 17.50 31.40 3.80
N THR A 76 17.23 31.40 5.10
CA THR A 76 18.13 30.78 6.08
C THR A 76 18.05 29.25 6.01
N LEU A 77 16.85 28.70 5.78
CA LEU A 77 16.69 27.26 5.51
C LEU A 77 17.39 26.85 4.22
N GLU A 78 17.28 27.65 3.17
CA GLU A 78 17.93 27.42 1.88
C GLU A 78 19.46 27.45 2.02
N ALA A 79 20.02 28.40 2.77
CA ALA A 79 21.45 28.48 3.03
C ALA A 79 21.98 27.22 3.73
N VAL A 80 21.26 26.75 4.76
CA VAL A 80 21.61 25.50 5.48
C VAL A 80 21.45 24.27 4.57
N ALA A 81 20.40 24.23 3.74
CA ALA A 81 20.19 23.14 2.78
C ALA A 81 21.29 23.08 1.72
N ARG A 82 21.73 24.23 1.20
CA ARG A 82 22.86 24.31 0.25
C ARG A 82 24.16 23.87 0.92
N GLN A 83 24.41 24.23 2.17
CA GLN A 83 25.56 23.75 2.93
C GLN A 83 25.53 22.23 3.16
N LEU A 84 24.37 21.68 3.53
CA LEU A 84 24.15 20.23 3.66
C LEU A 84 24.42 19.49 2.34
N ALA A 85 23.89 20.01 1.23
CA ALA A 85 24.09 19.43 -0.10
C ALA A 85 25.56 19.47 -0.53
N ALA A 86 26.27 20.56 -0.26
CA ALA A 86 27.70 20.70 -0.57
C ALA A 86 28.59 19.74 0.22
N MET A 87 28.15 19.32 1.41
CA MET A 87 28.86 18.33 2.24
C MET A 87 28.42 16.89 1.99
N HIS A 88 27.37 16.68 1.18
CA HIS A 88 26.91 15.34 0.84
C HIS A 88 27.92 14.69 -0.09
N GLN A 89 28.84 13.92 0.48
CA GLN A 89 29.63 12.98 -0.29
C GLN A 89 28.74 11.75 -0.54
N PRO A 90 28.45 11.40 -1.81
CA PRO A 90 27.82 10.12 -2.09
C PRO A 90 28.70 9.04 -1.48
N ALA A 91 28.10 8.08 -0.78
CA ALA A 91 28.81 6.89 -0.34
C ALA A 91 29.48 6.32 -1.60
N GLY A 92 30.82 6.38 -1.63
CA GLY A 92 31.60 6.11 -2.83
C GLY A 92 31.23 4.77 -3.43
N ASP A 93 31.47 4.63 -4.74
CA ASP A 93 31.11 3.53 -5.63
C ASP A 93 31.72 2.16 -5.24
N GLY A 94 31.51 1.73 -3.99
CA GLY A 94 31.67 0.38 -3.51
C GLY A 94 30.38 -0.36 -3.82
N ALA A 95 30.40 -1.05 -4.96
CA ALA A 95 29.42 -2.03 -5.37
C ALA A 95 28.86 -2.86 -4.19
N SER A 96 27.55 -3.14 -4.25
CA SER A 96 26.78 -4.05 -3.39
C SER A 96 25.95 -3.43 -2.26
N ALA A 97 25.07 -2.49 -2.61
CA ALA A 97 23.84 -2.23 -1.86
C ALA A 97 22.60 -2.53 -2.72
N ARG A 98 22.53 -3.78 -3.19
CA ARG A 98 21.30 -4.53 -3.50
C ARG A 98 20.17 -3.69 -4.11
N ASP A 99 20.40 -3.24 -5.34
CA ASP A 99 19.35 -3.23 -6.35
C ASP A 99 18.86 -4.68 -6.55
N ALA A 100 18.07 -5.18 -5.61
CA ALA A 100 17.11 -6.24 -5.89
C ALA A 100 15.90 -5.61 -6.60
N ARG A 101 16.18 -4.96 -7.73
CA ARG A 101 15.22 -4.82 -8.80
C ARG A 101 15.01 -6.24 -9.30
N VAL A 102 13.92 -6.87 -8.87
CA VAL A 102 13.46 -8.10 -9.51
C VAL A 102 13.25 -7.73 -10.97
N ALA A 103 14.18 -8.20 -11.79
CA ALA A 103 14.13 -8.14 -13.23
C ALA A 103 12.80 -8.73 -13.68
N ALA A 104 11.86 -7.87 -14.06
CA ALA A 104 10.74 -8.27 -14.89
C ALA A 104 11.36 -8.63 -16.24
N THR A 105 11.58 -9.92 -16.46
CA THR A 105 11.87 -10.48 -17.78
C THR A 105 10.66 -10.17 -18.68
N PRO A 106 10.79 -9.35 -19.73
CA PRO A 106 9.77 -9.31 -20.76
C PRO A 106 9.97 -10.55 -21.65
N PRO A 107 8.96 -11.43 -21.82
CA PRO A 107 9.00 -12.40 -22.90
C PRO A 107 8.94 -11.67 -24.25
N PRO A 108 9.63 -12.18 -25.27
CA PRO A 108 9.83 -11.50 -26.53
C PRO A 108 8.53 -11.40 -27.34
N VAL A 109 8.40 -10.26 -28.00
CA VAL A 109 7.41 -9.98 -29.04
C VAL A 109 7.68 -10.92 -30.22
N ALA A 110 6.70 -11.75 -30.58
CA ALA A 110 6.66 -12.46 -31.85
C ALA A 110 5.26 -12.26 -32.46
N GLN A 111 5.27 -12.13 -33.78
CA GLN A 111 4.36 -11.36 -34.60
C GLN A 111 3.05 -12.07 -34.98
N ALA A 112 2.17 -11.26 -35.58
CA ALA A 112 0.86 -11.54 -36.13
C ALA A 112 0.80 -12.66 -37.18
N VAL A 113 -0.31 -13.42 -37.16
CA VAL A 113 -0.95 -14.10 -38.30
C VAL A 113 -2.45 -14.17 -37.94
N GLU A 114 -3.29 -13.28 -38.46
CA GLU A 114 -4.20 -13.48 -39.62
C GLU A 114 -5.58 -14.05 -39.23
N ALA A 115 -6.63 -13.36 -39.68
CA ALA A 115 -8.05 -13.72 -39.57
C ALA A 115 -8.57 -14.04 -40.99
N PRO A 116 -9.80 -14.54 -41.23
CA PRO A 116 -10.77 -15.34 -40.45
C PRO A 116 -11.05 -16.68 -41.23
N PRO A 117 -12.14 -17.48 -41.02
CA PRO A 117 -13.52 -17.10 -41.31
C PRO A 117 -14.60 -17.62 -40.33
N VAL A 118 -15.76 -17.02 -40.50
CA VAL A 118 -17.07 -17.24 -39.87
C VAL A 118 -17.62 -18.62 -40.23
N VAL A 119 -18.20 -19.34 -39.26
CA VAL A 119 -19.34 -20.24 -39.52
C VAL A 119 -20.33 -20.17 -38.35
N GLU A 120 -21.59 -20.15 -38.76
CA GLU A 120 -22.81 -19.84 -38.05
C GLU A 120 -23.54 -21.12 -37.59
N ALA A 121 -24.45 -20.92 -36.65
CA ALA A 121 -25.64 -21.74 -36.36
C ALA A 121 -25.60 -22.78 -35.21
N ALA A 122 -26.45 -22.46 -34.23
CA ALA A 122 -27.51 -23.30 -33.66
C ALA A 122 -27.34 -23.91 -32.24
N ALA A 123 -28.05 -23.25 -31.32
CA ALA A 123 -29.02 -23.80 -30.37
C ALA A 123 -28.55 -24.47 -29.05
N ALA A 124 -28.66 -23.69 -27.97
CA ALA A 124 -29.19 -24.00 -26.61
C ALA A 124 -28.58 -25.15 -25.76
N PRO A 125 -28.61 -25.11 -24.41
CA PRO A 125 -29.38 -24.22 -23.53
C PRO A 125 -28.53 -23.30 -22.64
N VAL A 126 -29.18 -22.21 -22.24
CA VAL A 126 -28.74 -21.24 -21.26
C VAL A 126 -28.47 -21.94 -19.93
N SER A 127 -27.20 -22.19 -19.64
CA SER A 127 -26.76 -22.46 -18.28
C SER A 127 -26.74 -21.13 -17.52
N PRO A 128 -27.29 -21.06 -16.30
CA PRO A 128 -27.30 -19.83 -15.52
C PRO A 128 -25.88 -19.30 -15.36
N PRO A 129 -25.69 -17.96 -15.32
CA PRO A 129 -24.37 -17.33 -15.29
C PRO A 129 -23.58 -17.90 -14.11
N GLN A 130 -22.56 -18.69 -14.43
CA GLN A 130 -21.67 -19.25 -13.43
C GLN A 130 -20.99 -18.08 -12.71
N PRO A 131 -21.05 -18.06 -11.37
CA PRO A 131 -20.58 -16.94 -10.58
C PRO A 131 -19.07 -16.76 -10.79
N ALA A 132 -18.65 -15.53 -11.12
CA ALA A 132 -17.26 -15.18 -11.30
C ALA A 132 -16.49 -15.39 -10.00
N LEU A 133 -15.74 -16.49 -9.96
CA LEU A 133 -14.87 -16.87 -8.86
C LEU A 133 -13.89 -15.72 -8.56
N PRO A 134 -13.68 -15.35 -7.29
CA PRO A 134 -12.62 -14.41 -6.94
C PRO A 134 -11.28 -15.05 -7.33
N ALA A 135 -10.57 -14.47 -8.30
CA ALA A 135 -9.31 -15.02 -8.77
C ALA A 135 -8.25 -15.02 -7.66
N CYS A 136 -7.42 -16.07 -7.63
CA CYS A 136 -6.28 -16.13 -6.73
C CYS A 136 -5.30 -14.99 -7.03
N LYS A 137 -4.85 -14.28 -6.00
CA LYS A 137 -3.91 -13.16 -6.16
C LYS A 137 -2.50 -13.59 -6.58
N SER A 138 -2.11 -14.82 -6.28
CA SER A 138 -0.75 -15.29 -6.51
C SER A 138 -0.54 -15.90 -7.90
N CYS A 139 -1.55 -16.60 -8.43
CA CYS A 139 -1.43 -17.28 -9.73
C CYS A 139 -2.54 -16.92 -10.73
N GLY A 140 -3.50 -16.08 -10.36
CA GLY A 140 -4.67 -15.77 -11.20
C GLY A 140 -5.66 -16.94 -11.36
N GLY A 141 -5.36 -18.10 -10.78
CA GLY A 141 -6.21 -19.29 -10.83
C GLY A 141 -7.60 -19.01 -10.28
N ARG A 142 -8.63 -19.48 -11.00
CA ARG A 142 -10.03 -19.33 -10.59
C ARG A 142 -10.54 -20.51 -9.78
N GLU A 143 -9.83 -21.63 -9.80
CA GLU A 143 -10.19 -22.82 -9.05
C GLU A 143 -9.64 -22.78 -7.61
N GLY A 144 -10.51 -23.11 -6.66
CA GLY A 144 -10.21 -23.15 -5.24
C GLY A 144 -11.42 -23.55 -4.42
N GLN A 145 -11.25 -23.61 -3.11
CA GLN A 145 -12.34 -23.82 -2.14
C GLN A 145 -12.38 -22.67 -1.15
N VAL A 146 -13.57 -22.22 -0.78
CA VAL A 146 -13.77 -21.23 0.28
C VAL A 146 -13.80 -21.93 1.63
N CYS A 147 -12.85 -21.56 2.48
CA CYS A 147 -12.69 -22.11 3.83
C CYS A 147 -12.87 -21.00 4.88
N TYR A 148 -13.18 -21.40 6.12
CA TYR A 148 -13.30 -20.49 7.26
C TYR A 148 -12.05 -20.58 8.14
N GLY A 149 -11.60 -19.44 8.66
CA GLY A 149 -10.51 -19.36 9.63
C GLY A 149 -10.68 -18.19 10.61
N LYS A 150 -9.64 -17.92 11.41
CA LYS A 150 -9.64 -16.92 12.48
C LYS A 150 -10.08 -15.50 12.05
N PHE A 151 -9.83 -15.12 10.79
CA PHE A 151 -10.11 -13.79 10.27
C PHE A 151 -11.28 -13.75 9.27
N GLY A 152 -12.12 -14.80 9.25
CA GLY A 152 -13.24 -14.94 8.32
C GLY A 152 -12.96 -15.91 7.17
N TYR A 153 -13.70 -15.75 6.08
CA TYR A 153 -13.62 -16.63 4.92
C TYR A 153 -12.45 -16.26 3.99
N TYR A 154 -11.75 -17.28 3.49
CA TYR A 154 -10.66 -17.15 2.52
C TYR A 154 -10.80 -18.20 1.43
N LEU A 155 -10.26 -17.90 0.24
CA LEU A 155 -10.18 -18.84 -0.86
C LEU A 155 -8.83 -19.56 -0.81
N LYS A 156 -8.85 -20.88 -0.68
CA LYS A 156 -7.68 -21.74 -0.83
C LYS A 156 -7.58 -22.17 -2.28
N CYS A 157 -6.57 -21.68 -3.02
CA CYS A 157 -6.41 -22.00 -4.42
C CYS A 157 -5.97 -23.47 -4.60
N SER A 158 -6.56 -24.18 -5.57
CA SER A 158 -6.14 -25.56 -5.88
C SER A 158 -4.78 -25.61 -6.57
N ALA A 159 -4.48 -24.63 -7.43
CA ALA A 159 -3.26 -24.62 -8.26
C ALA A 159 -1.99 -24.29 -7.47
N CYS A 160 -2.02 -23.25 -6.61
CA CYS A 160 -0.84 -22.81 -5.86
C CYS A 160 -0.93 -23.07 -4.35
N GLN A 161 -2.04 -23.62 -3.87
CA GLN A 161 -2.32 -23.86 -2.44
C GLN A 161 -2.28 -22.60 -1.54
N THR A 162 -2.15 -21.41 -2.13
CA THR A 162 -2.10 -20.14 -1.39
C THR A 162 -3.50 -19.72 -0.95
N ASN A 163 -3.56 -19.24 0.30
CA ASN A 163 -4.77 -18.66 0.87
C ASN A 163 -4.92 -17.20 0.44
N THR A 164 -6.02 -16.89 -0.23
CA THR A 164 -6.35 -15.55 -0.73
C THR A 164 -7.53 -14.98 0.03
N ALA A 165 -7.39 -13.76 0.55
CA ALA A 165 -8.50 -13.08 1.21
C ALA A 165 -9.58 -12.70 0.18
N ILE A 166 -10.83 -13.11 0.45
CA ILE A 166 -11.99 -12.75 -0.36
C ILE A 166 -12.39 -11.32 0.01
N ARG A 167 -12.35 -10.40 -0.96
CA ARG A 167 -12.75 -9.01 -0.77
C ARG A 167 -13.74 -8.65 -1.84
N PHE A 168 -14.87 -8.09 -1.41
CA PHE A 168 -15.89 -7.59 -2.31
C PHE A 168 -15.78 -6.08 -2.40
N THR A 169 -15.80 -5.59 -3.63
CA THR A 169 -15.96 -4.18 -3.93
C THR A 169 -17.39 -3.98 -4.43
N CYS A 170 -18.09 -3.03 -3.82
CA CYS A 170 -19.39 -2.54 -4.27
C CYS A 170 -19.26 -1.03 -4.52
N LEU A 171 -20.32 -0.25 -4.31
CA LEU A 171 -20.28 1.21 -4.37
C LEU A 171 -19.56 1.83 -3.15
N PRO A 172 -19.04 3.06 -3.26
CA PRO A 172 -18.43 3.75 -2.12
C PRO A 172 -19.44 3.93 -0.99
N GLY A 173 -19.05 3.56 0.23
CA GLY A 173 -19.93 3.53 1.39
C GLY A 173 -20.55 2.16 1.67
N HIS A 174 -20.56 1.25 0.69
CA HIS A 174 -21.23 -0.03 0.86
C HIS A 174 -20.40 -1.09 1.58
N HIS A 175 -21.04 -1.85 2.45
CA HIS A 175 -20.42 -2.92 3.24
C HIS A 175 -20.94 -4.33 2.87
N PRO A 176 -20.54 -4.88 1.70
CA PRO A 176 -20.94 -6.23 1.29
C PRO A 176 -20.39 -7.30 2.25
N ARG A 177 -21.23 -8.27 2.60
CA ARG A 177 -20.91 -9.39 3.49
C ARG A 177 -21.00 -10.70 2.73
N LEU A 178 -20.23 -11.70 3.19
CA LEU A 178 -20.33 -13.06 2.66
C LEU A 178 -21.36 -13.84 3.48
N ARG A 179 -22.38 -14.41 2.83
CA ARG A 179 -23.31 -15.36 3.42
C ARG A 179 -23.03 -16.76 2.88
N LYS A 180 -23.03 -17.76 3.77
CA LYS A 180 -22.87 -19.17 3.41
C LYS A 180 -24.23 -19.85 3.43
N SER A 181 -24.55 -20.63 2.39
CA SER A 181 -25.71 -21.51 2.30
C SER A 181 -25.26 -22.88 1.80
N GLY A 182 -25.00 -23.81 2.73
CA GLY A 182 -24.44 -25.13 2.39
C GLY A 182 -23.04 -25.03 1.76
N LEU A 183 -22.92 -25.45 0.49
CA LEU A 183 -21.70 -25.37 -0.31
C LEU A 183 -21.58 -24.06 -1.10
N GLU A 184 -22.63 -23.22 -1.08
CA GLU A 184 -22.72 -22.00 -1.85
C GLU A 184 -22.41 -20.78 -0.98
N PHE A 185 -21.70 -19.82 -1.57
CA PHE A 185 -21.28 -18.58 -0.92
C PHE A 185 -21.77 -17.39 -1.73
N PHE A 186 -22.55 -16.54 -1.07
CA PHE A 186 -23.20 -15.37 -1.64
C PHE A 186 -22.56 -14.10 -1.11
N ARG A 187 -22.47 -13.08 -1.98
CA ARG A 187 -22.18 -11.70 -1.59
C ARG A 187 -23.50 -10.98 -1.43
N ASP A 188 -23.82 -10.68 -0.17
CA ASP A 188 -25.01 -9.93 0.17
C ASP A 188 -24.60 -8.50 0.55
N CYS A 189 -25.13 -7.51 -0.16
CA CYS A 189 -24.93 -6.11 0.15
C CYS A 189 -26.22 -5.55 0.77
N PRO A 190 -26.24 -5.21 2.08
CA PRO A 190 -27.46 -4.73 2.74
C PRO A 190 -27.97 -3.40 2.16
N GLU A 191 -27.07 -2.58 1.62
CA GLU A 191 -27.41 -1.27 1.05
C GLU A 191 -27.91 -1.36 -0.40
N CYS A 192 -27.50 -2.37 -1.15
CA CYS A 192 -28.01 -2.61 -2.51
C CYS A 192 -29.21 -3.55 -2.54
N GLY A 193 -29.44 -4.34 -1.49
CA GLY A 193 -30.36 -5.47 -1.52
C GLY A 193 -29.95 -6.59 -2.50
N THR A 194 -28.71 -6.57 -3.02
CA THR A 194 -28.22 -7.56 -3.97
C THR A 194 -27.63 -8.76 -3.25
N SER A 195 -27.92 -9.95 -3.76
CA SER A 195 -27.41 -11.24 -3.27
C SER A 195 -26.91 -12.05 -4.47
N ASP A 196 -25.62 -11.97 -4.75
CA ASP A 196 -25.02 -12.65 -5.90
C ASP A 196 -24.25 -13.88 -5.43
N LEU A 197 -24.42 -15.02 -6.11
CA LEU A 197 -23.56 -16.17 -5.89
C LEU A 197 -22.13 -15.81 -6.31
N VAL A 198 -21.15 -16.15 -5.48
CA VAL A 198 -19.72 -15.85 -5.72
C VAL A 198 -18.91 -17.13 -5.91
N HIS A 199 -19.24 -18.17 -5.14
CA HIS A 199 -18.49 -19.41 -5.17
C HIS A 199 -19.35 -20.58 -4.74
N ARG A 200 -19.11 -21.75 -5.32
CA ARG A 200 -19.64 -23.02 -4.85
C ARG A 200 -18.47 -23.98 -4.61
N ASN A 201 -18.32 -24.44 -3.38
CA ASN A 201 -17.34 -25.47 -3.05
C ASN A 201 -17.76 -26.79 -3.73
N LYS A 202 -16.79 -27.52 -4.28
CA LYS A 202 -16.99 -28.91 -4.69
C LYS A 202 -17.29 -29.74 -3.43
N ALA A 203 -18.31 -30.60 -3.52
CA ALA A 203 -18.72 -31.50 -2.44
C ALA A 203 -17.67 -32.59 -2.18
#